data_AF-A0A9D7FD44-F1
#
_entry.id   AF-A0A9D7FD44-F1
#
_cell.length_a   1.000
_cell.length_b   1.000
_cell.length_c   1.000
_cell.angle_alpha   90.00
_cell.angle_beta   90.00
_cell.angle_gamma   90.00
#
_symmetry.space_group_name_H-M   'P 1'
#
loop_
_entity.id
_entity.type
_entity.pdbx_description
1 polymer ?
#
loop_
_entity_poly.entity_id
_entity_poly.type
_entity_poly.pdbx_seq_one_letter_code
_entity_poly.pdbx_strand_id
1 'polypeptide(L)'
;MSEIVANQAERKNINVFFGLINLAVAFVVVSGLWFVFLHPNGVMALYTPMYGFSLLVAFVASIVLISKVTDFYPFAGPSLGTVSWGLVRTIAAVAIMLFLVYGFFWGFIGRFGITYFSPYSIIAAGGVGAEIFNARENASTAIVYLLTAFLWVALTWSAGFGQWPWVGVQRGPAALARIGIVGLLSTIAYVVLFHPHVCYLFFPAQTMAGVEPWWSKWAMTSSAYYNLGLLLSILMWVIVSDVLWEGYPWRIVDRKGQGNLWRGLFTLIGTFVLGILSFMALLAAMNIFWLEPFEGGQYTDAPYFRYLHAGEISTFVALAAFIVKTYFGNLVNGPNIWVRAALRTVAAAIGGTLFYLFYYSSLSTFLLGKVPGIAQPEDTPLVWTLLFLSVVLIQADFFAGWPLVRKEK
;
A
#
# COMPACT_ATOMS: atom_id res chain seq x y z
N MET A 1 -33.48 25.43 20.72
CA MET A 1 -32.22 25.73 19.98
C MET A 1 -31.04 25.99 20.91
N SER A 2 -31.22 26.11 22.24
CA SER A 2 -30.13 26.25 23.23
C SER A 2 -29.81 24.98 24.03
N GLU A 3 -30.72 23.99 24.12
CA GLU A 3 -30.44 22.70 24.79
C GLU A 3 -29.91 21.59 23.86
N ILE A 4 -30.07 21.74 22.55
CA ILE A 4 -29.57 20.77 21.55
C ILE A 4 -28.06 20.93 21.31
N VAL A 5 -27.51 22.11 21.62
CA VAL A 5 -26.07 22.40 21.46
C VAL A 5 -25.27 21.95 22.69
N ALA A 6 -25.91 21.78 23.85
CA ALA A 6 -25.25 21.35 25.09
C ALA A 6 -24.96 19.83 25.13
N ASN A 7 -25.66 19.02 24.33
CA ASN A 7 -25.51 17.56 24.30
C ASN A 7 -24.50 17.02 23.26
N GLN A 8 -23.81 17.88 22.49
CA GLN A 8 -22.75 17.45 21.56
C GLN A 8 -21.33 17.50 22.15
N ALA A 9 -21.20 17.81 23.44
CA ALA A 9 -19.95 17.77 24.18
C ALA A 9 -19.83 16.51 25.07
N GLU A 10 -20.49 15.40 24.71
CA GLU A 10 -20.10 14.10 25.25
C GLU A 10 -18.66 13.82 24.80
N ARG A 11 -17.74 14.01 25.76
CA ARG A 11 -16.34 13.66 25.63
C ARG A 11 -16.29 12.21 25.18
N LYS A 12 -16.03 11.98 23.88
CA LYS A 12 -15.51 10.71 23.35
C LYS A 12 -14.22 10.45 24.13
N ASN A 13 -14.30 9.80 25.29
CA ASN A 13 -13.13 9.41 26.05
C ASN A 13 -12.28 8.57 25.10
N ILE A 14 -11.15 9.15 24.72
CA ILE A 14 -10.13 8.46 23.94
C ILE A 14 -9.56 7.46 24.92
N ASN A 15 -10.00 6.21 24.81
CA ASN A 15 -9.44 5.17 25.63
C ASN A 15 -8.11 4.75 24.99
N VAL A 16 -7.09 5.59 25.15
CA VAL A 16 -5.72 5.39 24.66
C VAL A 16 -5.23 4.00 25.08
N PHE A 17 -5.62 3.55 26.26
CA PHE A 17 -5.34 2.22 26.77
C PHE A 17 -5.91 1.10 25.87
N PHE A 18 -7.18 1.17 25.44
CA PHE A 18 -7.69 0.20 24.45
C PHE A 18 -6.98 0.29 23.10
N GLY A 19 -6.59 1.50 22.66
CA GLY A 19 -5.79 1.66 21.44
C GLY A 19 -4.44 0.96 21.53
N LEU A 20 -3.76 1.09 22.68
CA LEU A 20 -2.49 0.41 22.94
C LEU A 20 -2.64 -1.12 23.00
N ILE A 21 -3.72 -1.63 23.60
CA ILE A 21 -3.98 -3.08 23.61
C ILE A 21 -4.19 -3.60 22.18
N ASN A 22 -5.03 -2.93 21.38
CA ASN A 22 -5.23 -3.30 19.98
C ASN A 22 -3.93 -3.29 19.18
N LEU A 23 -3.10 -2.27 19.38
CA LEU A 23 -1.78 -2.19 18.75
C LEU A 23 -0.87 -3.36 19.18
N ALA A 24 -0.82 -3.69 20.46
CA ALA A 24 -0.03 -4.81 20.97
C ALA A 24 -0.52 -6.16 20.41
N VAL A 25 -1.83 -6.37 20.34
CA VAL A 25 -2.42 -7.57 19.72
C VAL A 25 -2.05 -7.65 18.24
N ALA A 26 -2.15 -6.54 17.50
CA ALA A 26 -1.74 -6.49 16.10
C ALA A 26 -0.26 -6.83 15.93
N PHE A 27 0.63 -6.31 16.78
CA PHE A 27 2.04 -6.68 16.80
C PHE A 27 2.25 -8.19 17.00
N VAL A 28 1.58 -8.80 17.97
CA VAL A 28 1.68 -10.25 18.23
C VAL A 28 1.23 -11.06 17.02
N VAL A 29 0.09 -10.70 16.42
CA VAL A 29 -0.42 -11.35 15.22
C VAL A 29 0.55 -11.20 14.06
N VAL A 30 1.08 -10.00 13.82
CA VAL A 30 2.06 -9.72 12.75
C VAL A 30 3.34 -10.52 12.97
N SER A 31 3.88 -10.58 14.18
CA SER A 31 5.06 -11.38 14.50
C SER A 31 4.82 -12.88 14.29
N GLY A 32 3.65 -13.39 14.68
CA GLY A 32 3.27 -14.78 14.45
C GLY A 32 3.15 -15.10 12.95
N LEU A 33 2.46 -14.25 12.19
CA LEU A 33 2.34 -14.40 10.73
C LEU A 33 3.70 -14.28 10.03
N TRP A 34 4.55 -13.35 10.47
CA TRP A 34 5.91 -13.22 9.96
C TRP A 34 6.69 -14.51 10.20
N PHE A 35 6.67 -15.07 11.41
CA PHE A 35 7.35 -16.32 11.72
C PHE A 35 6.86 -17.49 10.87
N VAL A 36 5.55 -17.61 10.64
CA VAL A 36 5.00 -18.69 9.82
C VAL A 36 5.37 -18.54 8.35
N PHE A 37 5.22 -17.34 7.77
CA PHE A 37 5.27 -17.16 6.33
C PHE A 37 6.59 -16.60 5.79
N LEU A 38 7.24 -15.67 6.50
CA LEU A 38 8.28 -14.80 5.92
C LEU A 38 9.62 -14.88 6.65
N HIS A 39 9.64 -15.32 7.90
CA HIS A 39 10.89 -15.43 8.65
C HIS A 39 11.83 -16.43 7.96
N PRO A 40 13.14 -16.12 7.80
CA PRO A 40 14.09 -17.00 7.11
C PRO A 40 14.21 -18.39 7.75
N ASN A 41 14.17 -18.45 9.08
CA ASN A 41 14.12 -19.70 9.85
C ASN A 41 12.68 -20.11 10.24
N GLY A 42 11.69 -19.58 9.53
CA GLY A 42 10.27 -19.80 9.77
C GLY A 42 9.74 -21.10 9.17
N VAL A 43 8.42 -21.29 9.22
CA VAL A 43 7.78 -22.53 8.72
C VAL A 43 7.83 -22.62 7.20
N MET A 44 7.43 -21.55 6.50
CA MET A 44 7.36 -21.55 5.03
C MET A 44 8.54 -20.81 4.37
N ALA A 45 9.18 -19.87 5.09
CA ALA A 45 10.33 -19.10 4.61
C ALA A 45 10.15 -18.54 3.17
N LEU A 46 9.00 -17.93 2.90
CA LEU A 46 8.64 -17.42 1.56
C LEU A 46 9.38 -16.12 1.20
N TYR A 47 10.19 -15.59 2.10
CA TYR A 47 10.90 -14.33 1.91
C TYR A 47 12.21 -14.54 1.14
N THR A 48 12.08 -14.60 -0.18
CA THR A 48 13.10 -14.12 -1.11
C THR A 48 12.54 -12.81 -1.64
N PRO A 49 13.11 -11.64 -1.30
CA PRO A 49 12.35 -10.43 -0.96
C PRO A 49 11.18 -10.09 -1.87
N MET A 50 11.33 -10.19 -3.19
CA MET A 50 10.27 -9.83 -4.14
C MET A 50 9.15 -10.85 -4.17
N TYR A 51 9.42 -12.13 -3.98
CA TYR A 51 8.38 -13.16 -3.90
C TYR A 51 7.44 -12.94 -2.72
N GLY A 52 7.97 -12.83 -1.50
CA GLY A 52 7.18 -12.50 -0.31
C GLY A 52 6.47 -11.14 -0.44
N PHE A 53 7.14 -10.15 -1.04
CA PHE A 53 6.55 -8.84 -1.31
C PHE A 53 5.36 -8.92 -2.26
N SER A 54 5.46 -9.68 -3.35
CA SER A 54 4.37 -9.84 -4.32
C SER A 54 3.12 -10.47 -3.70
N LEU A 55 3.29 -11.44 -2.81
CA LEU A 55 2.18 -12.06 -2.07
C LEU A 55 1.50 -11.04 -1.16
N LEU A 56 2.26 -10.24 -0.40
CA LEU A 56 1.67 -9.24 0.48
C LEU A 56 1.02 -8.07 -0.27
N VAL A 57 1.62 -7.60 -1.36
CA VAL A 57 1.00 -6.55 -2.19
C VAL A 57 -0.29 -7.10 -2.83
N ALA A 58 -0.28 -8.35 -3.32
CA ALA A 58 -1.50 -9.01 -3.79
C ALA A 58 -2.54 -9.18 -2.69
N PHE A 59 -2.12 -9.40 -1.45
CA PHE A 59 -3.02 -9.49 -0.32
C PHE A 59 -3.69 -8.15 -0.02
N VAL A 60 -2.89 -7.07 0.10
CA VAL A 60 -3.41 -5.70 0.29
C VAL A 60 -4.31 -5.30 -0.89
N ALA A 61 -3.90 -5.58 -2.12
CA ALA A 61 -4.72 -5.34 -3.31
C ALA A 61 -6.04 -6.11 -3.26
N SER A 62 -6.06 -7.34 -2.76
CA SER A 62 -7.30 -8.12 -2.58
C SER A 62 -8.20 -7.51 -1.51
N ILE A 63 -7.65 -7.02 -0.40
CA ILE A 63 -8.40 -6.33 0.64
C ILE A 63 -9.01 -5.03 0.09
N VAL A 64 -8.23 -4.24 -0.65
CA VAL A 64 -8.68 -2.99 -1.29
C VAL A 64 -9.69 -3.25 -2.39
N LEU A 65 -9.52 -4.31 -3.19
CA LEU A 65 -10.48 -4.74 -4.19
C LEU A 65 -11.85 -5.00 -3.55
N ILE A 66 -11.89 -5.80 -2.49
CA ILE A 66 -13.13 -6.12 -1.77
C ILE A 66 -13.73 -4.86 -1.12
N SER A 67 -12.95 -4.11 -0.36
CA SER A 67 -13.47 -3.03 0.50
C SER A 67 -13.71 -1.70 -0.23
N LYS A 68 -12.83 -1.33 -1.17
CA LYS A 68 -12.82 0.00 -1.80
C LYS A 68 -13.33 -0.01 -3.24
N VAL A 69 -13.07 -1.07 -3.99
CA VAL A 69 -13.46 -1.15 -5.42
C VAL A 69 -14.85 -1.76 -5.57
N THR A 70 -15.09 -2.94 -4.98
CA THR A 70 -16.36 -3.66 -5.15
C THR A 70 -17.42 -3.33 -4.11
N ASP A 71 -17.09 -2.51 -3.10
CA ASP A 71 -17.99 -2.17 -1.99
C ASP A 71 -18.59 -3.44 -1.34
N PHE A 72 -17.69 -4.38 -1.04
CA PHE A 72 -17.97 -5.71 -0.49
C PHE A 72 -18.79 -6.64 -1.39
N TYR A 73 -19.10 -6.32 -2.64
CA TYR A 73 -19.76 -7.27 -3.54
C TYR A 73 -18.80 -8.41 -3.97
N PRO A 74 -19.23 -9.69 -4.00
CA PRO A 74 -20.54 -10.23 -3.60
C PRO A 74 -20.68 -10.58 -2.10
N PHE A 75 -19.64 -10.35 -1.30
CA PHE A 75 -19.55 -10.62 0.15
C PHE A 75 -20.29 -9.60 1.06
N ALA A 76 -21.39 -9.05 0.58
CA ALA A 76 -22.20 -8.09 1.31
C ALA A 76 -23.06 -8.83 2.35
N GLY A 77 -22.51 -9.07 3.54
CA GLY A 77 -23.23 -9.67 4.65
C GLY A 77 -24.25 -8.74 5.34
N PRO A 78 -25.24 -9.30 6.06
CA PRO A 78 -26.30 -8.53 6.75
C PRO A 78 -25.81 -7.63 7.89
N SER A 79 -24.58 -7.81 8.39
CA SER A 79 -23.96 -6.90 9.36
C SER A 79 -22.45 -6.75 9.14
N LEU A 80 -21.99 -5.50 9.19
CA LEU A 80 -20.57 -5.19 9.38
C LEU A 80 -20.20 -5.61 10.82
N GLY A 81 -19.18 -6.47 10.98
CA GLY A 81 -18.60 -6.75 12.31
C GLY A 81 -19.00 -8.05 13.00
N THR A 82 -19.75 -8.95 12.36
CA THR A 82 -19.81 -10.33 12.86
C THR A 82 -18.52 -11.06 12.51
N VAL A 83 -17.94 -11.76 13.49
CA VAL A 83 -16.68 -12.51 13.34
C VAL A 83 -16.74 -13.46 12.14
N SER A 84 -17.89 -14.08 11.89
CA SER A 84 -18.11 -14.97 10.73
C SER A 84 -17.91 -14.25 9.40
N TRP A 85 -18.49 -13.07 9.20
CA TRP A 85 -18.31 -12.30 7.97
C TRP A 85 -16.91 -11.70 7.84
N GLY A 86 -16.29 -11.33 8.96
CA GLY A 86 -14.87 -10.95 8.97
C GLY A 86 -13.97 -12.07 8.48
N LEU A 87 -14.21 -13.31 8.93
CA LEU A 87 -13.50 -14.50 8.47
C LEU A 87 -13.76 -14.80 7.00
N VAL A 88 -15.02 -14.76 6.53
CA VAL A 88 -15.37 -14.98 5.12
C VAL A 88 -14.63 -14.00 4.21
N ARG A 89 -14.61 -12.71 4.55
CA ARG A 89 -13.90 -11.68 3.76
C ARG A 89 -12.39 -11.86 3.79
N THR A 90 -11.85 -12.29 4.93
CA THR A 90 -10.41 -12.58 5.06
C THR A 90 -10.02 -13.79 4.19
N ILE A 91 -10.77 -14.88 4.26
CA ILE A 91 -10.57 -16.07 3.43
C ILE A 91 -10.72 -15.71 1.95
N ALA A 92 -11.71 -14.89 1.59
CA ALA A 92 -11.88 -14.40 0.23
C ALA A 92 -10.67 -13.57 -0.24
N ALA A 93 -10.14 -12.67 0.60
CA ALA A 93 -8.95 -11.89 0.27
C ALA A 93 -7.71 -12.78 0.05
N VAL A 94 -7.52 -13.82 0.88
CA VAL A 94 -6.44 -14.80 0.68
C VAL A 94 -6.65 -15.59 -0.62
N ALA A 95 -7.87 -16.06 -0.90
CA ALA A 95 -8.18 -16.79 -2.11
C ALA A 95 -7.96 -15.95 -3.38
N ILE A 96 -8.38 -14.67 -3.36
CA ILE A 96 -8.13 -13.72 -4.45
C ILE A 96 -6.63 -13.48 -4.61
N MET A 97 -5.88 -13.29 -3.53
CA MET A 97 -4.42 -13.14 -3.57
C MET A 97 -3.75 -14.33 -4.27
N LEU A 98 -4.06 -15.56 -3.83
CA LEU A 98 -3.51 -16.78 -4.42
C LEU A 98 -3.93 -16.92 -5.88
N PHE A 99 -5.18 -16.63 -6.21
CA PHE A 99 -5.67 -16.64 -7.58
C PHE A 99 -4.95 -15.61 -8.44
N LEU A 100 -4.75 -14.37 -7.97
CA LEU A 100 -4.06 -13.33 -8.71
C LEU A 100 -2.62 -13.73 -9.02
N VAL A 101 -1.86 -14.18 -8.02
CA VAL A 101 -0.44 -14.51 -8.20
C VAL A 101 -0.27 -15.79 -9.02
N TYR A 102 -0.85 -16.91 -8.59
CA TYR A 102 -0.58 -18.21 -9.20
C TYR A 102 -1.51 -18.54 -10.38
N GLY A 103 -2.79 -18.18 -10.28
CA GLY A 103 -3.77 -18.45 -11.33
C GLY A 103 -3.67 -17.47 -12.49
N PHE A 104 -3.79 -16.18 -12.20
CA PHE A 104 -3.87 -15.13 -13.20
C PHE A 104 -2.50 -14.72 -13.73
N PHE A 105 -1.57 -14.28 -12.88
CA PHE A 105 -0.25 -13.84 -13.35
C PHE A 105 0.60 -15.00 -13.84
N TRP A 106 0.87 -16.00 -12.99
CA TRP A 106 1.76 -17.09 -13.38
C TRP A 106 1.09 -18.07 -14.36
N GLY A 107 -0.18 -18.40 -14.12
CA GLY A 107 -0.90 -19.43 -14.88
C GLY A 107 -1.48 -18.94 -16.20
N PHE A 108 -1.93 -17.70 -16.29
CA PHE A 108 -2.62 -17.17 -17.46
C PHE A 108 -1.80 -16.13 -18.22
N ILE A 109 -1.63 -14.93 -17.66
CA ILE A 109 -0.92 -13.81 -18.33
C ILE A 109 0.52 -14.20 -18.67
N GLY A 110 1.23 -14.81 -17.73
CA GLY A 110 2.62 -15.20 -17.92
C GLY A 110 2.83 -16.34 -18.93
N ARG A 111 1.80 -17.16 -19.19
CA ARG A 111 1.88 -18.26 -20.17
C ARG A 111 1.41 -17.87 -21.56
N PHE A 112 0.36 -17.05 -21.65
CA PHE A 112 -0.30 -16.73 -22.91
C PHE A 112 -0.11 -15.28 -23.37
N GLY A 113 0.37 -14.41 -22.49
CA GLY A 113 0.57 -12.99 -22.76
C GLY A 113 2.03 -12.59 -22.65
N ILE A 114 2.45 -12.16 -21.46
CA ILE A 114 3.76 -11.56 -21.24
C ILE A 114 4.62 -12.44 -20.33
N THR A 115 5.65 -13.04 -20.90
CA THR A 115 6.52 -14.08 -20.30
C THR A 115 6.98 -13.75 -18.89
N TYR A 116 7.37 -12.50 -18.64
CA TYR A 116 7.96 -12.12 -17.37
C TYR A 116 7.00 -12.18 -16.18
N PHE A 117 5.69 -12.38 -16.36
CA PHE A 117 4.77 -12.59 -15.24
C PHE A 117 4.76 -14.03 -14.72
N SER A 118 5.49 -14.96 -15.34
CA SER A 118 5.54 -16.37 -14.94
C SER A 118 6.99 -16.83 -14.80
N PRO A 119 7.40 -17.32 -13.61
CA PRO A 119 8.74 -17.88 -13.44
C PRO A 119 9.00 -19.04 -14.41
N TYR A 120 8.00 -19.89 -14.63
CA TYR A 120 8.10 -21.04 -15.54
C TYR A 120 8.25 -20.62 -16.99
N SER A 121 7.62 -19.51 -17.39
CA SER A 121 7.72 -19.00 -18.75
C SER A 121 9.07 -18.33 -18.98
N ILE A 122 9.61 -17.62 -17.98
CA ILE A 122 10.98 -17.08 -18.02
C ILE A 122 11.99 -18.22 -18.17
N ILE A 123 11.89 -19.28 -17.35
CA ILE A 123 12.76 -20.46 -17.45
C ILE A 123 12.65 -21.09 -18.85
N ALA A 124 11.43 -21.26 -19.37
CA ALA A 124 11.20 -21.86 -20.68
C ALA A 124 11.74 -21.01 -21.84
N ALA A 125 11.78 -19.68 -21.69
CA ALA A 125 12.39 -18.79 -22.68
C ALA A 125 13.92 -18.90 -22.71
N GLY A 126 14.54 -19.40 -21.63
CA GLY A 126 15.99 -19.52 -21.50
C GLY A 126 16.70 -18.17 -21.42
N GLY A 127 18.03 -18.20 -21.48
CA GLY A 127 18.88 -17.01 -21.39
C GLY A 127 19.60 -16.88 -20.03
N VAL A 128 20.44 -15.85 -19.93
CA VAL A 128 21.23 -15.57 -18.72
C VAL A 128 20.29 -15.05 -17.63
N GLY A 129 20.36 -15.63 -16.43
CA GLY A 129 19.51 -15.24 -15.29
C GLY A 129 18.11 -15.88 -15.28
N ALA A 130 17.87 -16.89 -16.12
CA ALA A 130 16.59 -17.59 -16.22
C ALA A 130 16.43 -18.76 -15.21
N GLU A 131 17.36 -18.94 -14.27
CA GLU A 131 17.22 -19.90 -13.17
C GLU A 131 16.03 -19.59 -12.26
N ILE A 132 15.47 -20.62 -11.63
CA ILE A 132 14.21 -20.52 -10.86
C ILE A 132 14.21 -19.42 -9.81
N PHE A 133 15.35 -19.17 -9.14
CA PHE A 133 15.45 -18.11 -8.15
C PHE A 133 15.25 -16.74 -8.79
N ASN A 134 16.07 -16.39 -9.79
CA ASN A 134 15.99 -15.10 -10.48
C ASN A 134 14.69 -14.93 -11.28
N ALA A 135 14.22 -15.99 -11.94
CA ALA A 135 12.93 -16.00 -12.63
C ALA A 135 11.77 -15.70 -11.68
N ARG A 136 11.79 -16.26 -10.46
CA ARG A 136 10.77 -15.97 -9.44
C ARG A 136 10.86 -14.54 -8.94
N GLU A 137 12.05 -14.02 -8.65
CA GLU A 137 12.21 -12.63 -8.20
C GLU A 137 11.77 -11.63 -9.27
N ASN A 138 12.13 -11.84 -10.54
CA ASN A 138 11.74 -10.97 -11.65
C ASN A 138 10.23 -10.99 -11.90
N ALA A 139 9.60 -12.18 -11.89
CA ALA A 139 8.16 -12.28 -12.06
C ALA A 139 7.40 -11.63 -10.90
N SER A 140 7.88 -11.83 -9.68
CA SER A 140 7.29 -11.23 -8.49
C SER A 140 7.44 -9.70 -8.50
N THR A 141 8.56 -9.19 -8.99
CA THR A 141 8.80 -7.75 -9.18
C THR A 141 7.79 -7.13 -10.16
N ALA A 142 7.53 -7.77 -11.30
CA ALA A 142 6.53 -7.30 -12.26
C ALA A 142 5.11 -7.24 -11.65
N ILE A 143 4.76 -8.25 -10.84
CA ILE A 143 3.49 -8.32 -10.11
C ILE A 143 3.39 -7.18 -9.08
N VAL A 144 4.43 -6.95 -8.29
CA VAL A 144 4.49 -5.84 -7.31
C VAL A 144 4.21 -4.50 -7.99
N TYR A 145 4.84 -4.24 -9.13
CA TYR A 145 4.67 -2.98 -9.85
C TYR A 145 3.26 -2.77 -10.38
N LEU A 146 2.67 -3.78 -11.03
CA LEU A 146 1.30 -3.68 -11.53
C LEU A 146 0.29 -3.51 -10.38
N LEU A 147 0.47 -4.26 -9.29
CA LEU A 147 -0.42 -4.15 -8.15
C LEU A 147 -0.23 -2.86 -7.34
N THR A 148 0.97 -2.27 -7.34
CA THR A 148 1.20 -0.93 -6.79
C THR A 148 0.43 0.12 -7.61
N ALA A 149 0.47 0.03 -8.94
CA ALA A 149 -0.34 0.88 -9.81
C ALA A 149 -1.85 0.69 -9.54
N PHE A 150 -2.29 -0.56 -9.34
CA PHE A 150 -3.65 -0.87 -8.92
C PHE A 150 -4.04 -0.22 -7.60
N LEU A 151 -3.22 -0.35 -6.56
CA LEU A 151 -3.48 0.26 -5.26
C LEU A 151 -3.60 1.78 -5.37
N TRP A 152 -2.72 2.43 -6.14
CA TRP A 152 -2.79 3.87 -6.37
C TRP A 152 -4.09 4.29 -7.05
N VAL A 153 -4.46 3.65 -8.15
CA VAL A 153 -5.69 3.97 -8.89
C VAL A 153 -6.92 3.67 -8.04
N ALA A 154 -6.98 2.49 -7.40
CA ALA A 154 -8.12 2.06 -6.59
C ALA A 154 -8.37 2.98 -5.41
N LEU A 155 -7.33 3.34 -4.66
CA LEU A 155 -7.46 4.21 -3.49
C LEU A 155 -7.76 5.65 -3.90
N THR A 156 -7.15 6.16 -4.98
CA THR A 156 -7.47 7.49 -5.50
C THR A 156 -8.91 7.55 -6.02
N TRP A 157 -9.37 6.49 -6.69
CA TRP A 157 -10.75 6.37 -7.13
C TRP A 157 -11.71 6.40 -5.94
N SER A 158 -11.44 5.60 -4.93
CA SER A 158 -12.27 5.53 -3.71
C SER A 158 -12.30 6.86 -2.96
N ALA A 159 -11.15 7.49 -2.74
CA ALA A 159 -11.04 8.74 -1.99
C ALA A 159 -11.62 9.96 -2.76
N GLY A 160 -11.46 9.98 -4.09
CA GLY A 160 -11.84 11.11 -4.93
C GLY A 160 -13.16 10.93 -5.67
N PHE A 161 -13.23 9.96 -6.58
CA PHE A 161 -14.37 9.76 -7.47
C PHE A 161 -15.57 9.13 -6.78
N GLY A 162 -15.35 8.33 -5.72
CA GLY A 162 -16.42 7.71 -4.93
C GLY A 162 -17.31 6.80 -5.79
N GLN A 163 -18.62 7.06 -5.80
CA GLN A 163 -19.59 6.31 -6.60
C GLN A 163 -19.75 6.82 -8.03
N TRP A 164 -19.11 7.93 -8.40
CA TRP A 164 -19.21 8.45 -9.77
C TRP A 164 -18.58 7.48 -10.79
N PRO A 165 -19.17 7.31 -12.00
CA PRO A 165 -20.46 7.84 -12.47
C PRO A 165 -21.68 6.96 -12.12
N TRP A 166 -21.50 5.89 -11.35
CA TRP A 166 -22.51 4.86 -11.06
C TRP A 166 -23.44 5.17 -9.89
N VAL A 167 -23.73 6.46 -9.66
CA VAL A 167 -24.68 6.85 -8.62
C VAL A 167 -26.06 6.28 -8.96
N GLY A 168 -26.66 5.55 -8.01
CA GLY A 168 -27.97 4.92 -8.19
C GLY A 168 -27.97 3.61 -8.97
N VAL A 169 -26.80 3.14 -9.43
CA VAL A 169 -26.66 1.83 -10.07
C VAL A 169 -26.62 0.74 -8.99
N GLN A 170 -27.19 -0.44 -9.29
CA GLN A 170 -27.13 -1.59 -8.40
C GLN A 170 -25.67 -1.98 -8.08
N ARG A 171 -25.43 -2.48 -6.86
CA ARG A 171 -24.08 -2.76 -6.34
C ARG A 171 -23.24 -3.67 -7.24
N GLY A 172 -23.81 -4.77 -7.74
CA GLY A 172 -23.10 -5.73 -8.59
C GLY A 172 -22.58 -5.12 -9.90
N PRO A 173 -23.44 -4.54 -10.76
CA PRO A 173 -23.00 -3.85 -11.97
C PRO A 173 -22.02 -2.70 -11.69
N ALA A 174 -22.25 -1.90 -10.64
CA ALA A 174 -21.34 -0.83 -10.25
C ALA A 174 -19.97 -1.35 -9.79
N ALA A 175 -19.91 -2.51 -9.13
CA ALA A 175 -18.67 -3.16 -8.72
C ALA A 175 -17.88 -3.67 -9.94
N LEU A 176 -18.54 -4.34 -10.88
CA LEU A 176 -17.89 -4.83 -12.11
C LEU A 176 -17.36 -3.67 -12.98
N ALA A 177 -18.13 -2.60 -13.10
CA ALA A 177 -17.69 -1.41 -13.85
C ALA A 177 -16.48 -0.72 -13.18
N ARG A 178 -16.46 -0.67 -11.83
CA ARG A 178 -15.31 -0.18 -11.05
C ARG A 178 -14.08 -1.04 -11.23
N ILE A 179 -14.21 -2.38 -11.19
CA ILE A 179 -13.11 -3.30 -11.51
C ILE A 179 -12.57 -3.00 -12.91
N GLY A 180 -13.46 -2.83 -13.90
CA GLY A 180 -13.07 -2.54 -15.27
C GLY A 180 -12.28 -1.24 -15.42
N ILE A 181 -12.78 -0.11 -14.90
CA ILE A 181 -12.09 1.17 -15.05
C ILE A 181 -10.78 1.20 -14.25
N VAL A 182 -10.80 0.69 -13.01
CA VAL A 182 -9.61 0.69 -12.15
C VAL A 182 -8.57 -0.20 -12.78
N GLY A 183 -8.93 -1.40 -13.24
CA GLY A 183 -8.03 -2.32 -13.93
C GLY A 183 -7.43 -1.71 -15.20
N LEU A 184 -8.24 -1.06 -16.05
CA LEU A 184 -7.75 -0.40 -17.26
C LEU A 184 -6.74 0.71 -16.95
N LEU A 185 -7.08 1.62 -16.04
CA LEU A 185 -6.20 2.72 -15.65
C LEU A 185 -4.92 2.22 -14.96
N SER A 186 -5.01 1.14 -14.18
CA SER A 186 -3.86 0.50 -13.53
C SER A 186 -2.90 -0.09 -14.55
N THR A 187 -3.42 -0.73 -15.60
CA THR A 187 -2.61 -1.24 -16.71
C THR A 187 -1.91 -0.11 -17.45
N ILE A 188 -2.60 1.00 -17.73
CA ILE A 188 -1.98 2.18 -18.35
C ILE A 188 -0.87 2.74 -17.47
N ALA A 189 -1.14 2.92 -16.17
CA ALA A 189 -0.14 3.38 -15.21
C ALA A 189 1.07 2.43 -15.14
N TYR A 190 0.85 1.12 -15.14
CA TYR A 190 1.94 0.12 -15.19
C TYR A 190 2.78 0.23 -16.47
N VAL A 191 2.13 0.33 -17.63
CA VAL A 191 2.81 0.44 -18.93
C VAL A 191 3.69 1.69 -19.02
N VAL A 192 3.29 2.78 -18.37
CA VAL A 192 4.06 4.04 -18.40
C VAL A 192 5.14 4.09 -17.31
N LEU A 193 4.84 3.62 -16.09
CA LEU A 193 5.68 3.84 -14.92
C LEU A 193 6.63 2.67 -14.60
N PHE A 194 6.33 1.46 -15.06
CA PHE A 194 7.05 0.27 -14.61
C PHE A 194 7.50 -0.64 -15.75
N HIS A 195 6.66 -0.79 -16.78
CA HIS A 195 6.95 -1.67 -17.91
C HIS A 195 8.30 -1.39 -18.60
N PRO A 196 8.72 -0.12 -18.82
CA PRO A 196 10.03 0.17 -19.39
C PRO A 196 11.17 -0.49 -18.62
N HIS A 197 11.14 -0.43 -17.28
CA HIS A 197 12.17 -1.06 -16.45
C HIS A 197 12.09 -2.59 -16.50
N VAL A 198 10.90 -3.17 -16.42
CA VAL A 198 10.73 -4.63 -16.43
C VAL A 198 11.28 -5.24 -17.73
N CYS A 199 11.07 -4.57 -18.87
CA CYS A 199 11.64 -5.02 -20.15
C CYS A 199 13.18 -5.01 -20.17
N TYR A 200 13.81 -4.17 -19.35
CA TYR A 200 15.27 -4.06 -19.23
C TYR A 200 15.87 -4.99 -18.16
N LEU A 201 15.05 -5.66 -17.35
CA LEU A 201 15.53 -6.69 -16.41
C LEU A 201 16.03 -7.96 -17.12
N PHE A 202 15.61 -8.18 -18.36
CA PHE A 202 15.98 -9.35 -19.15
C PHE A 202 17.20 -9.04 -20.03
N PHE A 203 18.11 -10.00 -20.17
CA PHE A 203 19.21 -9.92 -21.12
C PHE A 203 18.99 -10.90 -22.29
N PRO A 204 18.94 -10.43 -23.54
CA PRO A 204 18.92 -9.03 -23.95
C PRO A 204 17.61 -8.33 -23.59
N ALA A 205 17.66 -6.99 -23.49
CA ALA A 205 16.50 -6.18 -23.16
C ALA A 205 15.37 -6.39 -24.18
N GLN A 206 14.13 -6.41 -23.70
CA GLN A 206 12.93 -6.66 -24.51
C GLN A 206 12.49 -5.39 -25.26
N THR A 207 13.35 -4.89 -26.15
CA THR A 207 13.19 -3.60 -26.86
C THR A 207 12.00 -3.56 -27.82
N MET A 208 11.46 -4.71 -28.21
CA MET A 208 10.23 -4.80 -29.02
C MET A 208 8.96 -4.62 -28.19
N ALA A 209 9.05 -4.73 -26.86
CA ALA A 209 7.92 -4.63 -25.94
C ALA A 209 7.99 -3.38 -25.05
N GLY A 210 9.18 -2.91 -24.70
CA GLY A 210 9.39 -1.76 -23.82
C GLY A 210 10.35 -0.73 -24.41
N VAL A 211 10.07 0.53 -24.10
CA VAL A 211 10.97 1.66 -24.37
C VAL A 211 12.00 1.80 -23.25
N GLU A 212 13.03 2.63 -23.45
CA GLU A 212 13.93 3.02 -22.36
C GLU A 212 13.14 3.70 -21.23
N PRO A 213 13.44 3.41 -19.95
CA PRO A 213 12.89 4.16 -18.83
C PRO A 213 13.05 5.67 -19.00
N TRP A 214 11.94 6.38 -19.17
CA TRP A 214 11.96 7.82 -19.47
C TRP A 214 12.62 8.65 -18.37
N TRP A 215 12.73 8.12 -17.16
CA TRP A 215 13.38 8.77 -16.02
C TRP A 215 14.88 8.54 -15.90
N SER A 216 15.48 7.66 -16.70
CA SER A 216 16.86 7.20 -16.55
C SER A 216 17.86 8.36 -16.39
N LYS A 217 17.73 9.37 -17.26
CA LYS A 217 18.68 10.48 -17.38
C LYS A 217 18.75 11.40 -16.17
N TRP A 218 17.62 11.75 -15.56
CA TRP A 218 17.62 12.67 -14.41
C TRP A 218 17.56 11.95 -13.07
N ALA A 219 17.08 10.70 -13.05
CA ALA A 219 17.06 9.90 -11.83
C ALA A 219 18.41 9.18 -11.59
N MET A 220 19.36 9.27 -12.53
CA MET A 220 20.65 8.56 -12.46
C MET A 220 20.49 7.05 -12.20
N THR A 221 19.37 6.48 -12.69
CA THR A 221 19.05 5.05 -12.58
C THR A 221 17.94 4.66 -13.55
N SER A 222 18.07 3.50 -14.18
CA SER A 222 16.99 2.84 -14.94
C SER A 222 16.03 2.04 -14.04
N SER A 223 16.28 1.98 -12.73
CA SER A 223 15.44 1.23 -11.79
C SER A 223 14.04 1.84 -11.67
N ALA A 224 13.01 1.00 -11.72
CA ALA A 224 11.64 1.40 -11.40
C ALA A 224 11.43 1.80 -9.94
N TYR A 225 12.43 1.64 -9.07
CA TYR A 225 12.37 2.13 -7.69
C TYR A 225 12.16 3.64 -7.61
N TYR A 226 12.56 4.39 -8.64
CA TYR A 226 12.17 5.80 -8.81
C TYR A 226 10.63 5.96 -8.77
N ASN A 227 9.92 5.28 -9.68
CA ASN A 227 8.46 5.38 -9.76
C ASN A 227 7.75 4.69 -8.59
N LEU A 228 8.31 3.58 -8.06
CA LEU A 228 7.76 2.91 -6.88
C LEU A 228 7.81 3.83 -5.67
N GLY A 229 8.96 4.45 -5.39
CA GLY A 229 9.13 5.41 -4.30
C GLY A 229 8.20 6.61 -4.43
N LEU A 230 8.08 7.16 -5.64
CA LEU A 230 7.17 8.27 -5.93
C LEU A 230 5.70 7.87 -5.72
N LEU A 231 5.26 6.74 -6.28
CA LEU A 231 3.87 6.28 -6.12
C LEU A 231 3.51 5.98 -4.67
N LEU A 232 4.41 5.39 -3.90
CA LEU A 232 4.19 5.15 -2.46
C LEU A 232 4.08 6.47 -1.69
N SER A 233 4.86 7.48 -2.07
CA SER A 233 4.75 8.84 -1.51
C SER A 233 3.41 9.51 -1.84
N ILE A 234 2.90 9.30 -3.06
CA ILE A 234 1.56 9.77 -3.48
C ILE A 234 0.46 9.02 -2.73
N LEU A 235 0.57 7.70 -2.63
CA LEU A 235 -0.35 6.83 -1.92
C LEU A 235 -0.47 7.19 -0.44
N MET A 236 0.64 7.57 0.21
CA MET A 236 0.62 8.09 1.58
C MET A 236 -0.34 9.26 1.70
N TRP A 237 -0.36 10.21 0.77
CA TRP A 237 -1.28 11.36 0.82
C TRP A 237 -2.73 11.01 0.47
N VAL A 238 -2.94 10.04 -0.43
CA VAL A 238 -4.29 9.49 -0.66
C VAL A 238 -4.83 8.92 0.65
N ILE A 239 -4.02 8.13 1.36
CA ILE A 239 -4.38 7.51 2.64
C ILE A 239 -4.57 8.57 3.72
N VAL A 240 -3.59 9.45 3.96
CA VAL A 240 -3.66 10.49 4.99
C VAL A 240 -4.89 11.37 4.81
N SER A 241 -5.20 11.77 3.57
CA SER A 241 -6.36 12.61 3.31
C SER A 241 -7.71 11.88 3.49
N ASP A 242 -7.80 10.60 3.12
CA ASP A 242 -9.00 9.78 3.35
C ASP A 242 -9.21 9.45 4.85
N VAL A 243 -8.13 9.13 5.55
CA VAL A 243 -8.13 8.53 6.89
C VAL A 243 -8.12 9.61 7.98
N LEU A 244 -7.24 10.61 7.86
CA LEU A 244 -6.99 11.60 8.91
C LEU A 244 -7.67 12.95 8.64
N TRP A 245 -7.80 13.34 7.36
CA TRP A 245 -8.40 14.61 6.95
C TRP A 245 -9.89 14.51 6.63
N GLU A 246 -10.50 13.33 6.80
CA GLU A 246 -11.94 13.11 6.57
C GLU A 246 -12.37 13.46 5.12
N GLY A 247 -11.44 13.29 4.17
CA GLY A 247 -11.63 13.61 2.75
C GLY A 247 -11.46 15.09 2.38
N TYR A 248 -11.12 15.99 3.32
CA TYR A 248 -10.75 17.37 2.99
C TYR A 248 -9.32 17.45 2.42
N PRO A 249 -8.99 18.45 1.58
CA PRO A 249 -9.88 19.49 1.03
C PRO A 249 -10.82 18.98 -0.08
N TRP A 250 -10.60 17.76 -0.58
CA TRP A 250 -11.24 17.24 -1.79
C TRP A 250 -12.77 17.23 -1.69
N ARG A 251 -13.30 16.95 -0.51
CA ARG A 251 -14.75 16.91 -0.24
C ARG A 251 -15.46 18.25 -0.48
N ILE A 252 -14.76 19.39 -0.47
CA ILE A 252 -15.37 20.73 -0.65
C ILE A 252 -16.09 20.84 -2.00
N VAL A 253 -15.55 20.20 -3.03
CA VAL A 253 -16.14 20.21 -4.38
C VAL A 253 -17.26 19.19 -4.58
N ASP A 254 -17.59 18.41 -3.55
CA ASP A 254 -18.65 17.39 -3.56
C ASP A 254 -19.79 17.75 -2.60
N ARG A 255 -20.76 18.50 -3.13
CA ARG A 255 -21.93 18.97 -2.36
C ARG A 255 -22.86 17.83 -1.90
N LYS A 256 -22.85 16.67 -2.57
CA LYS A 256 -23.78 15.55 -2.30
C LYS A 256 -23.12 14.39 -1.55
N GLY A 257 -21.80 14.38 -1.41
CA GLY A 257 -21.05 13.36 -0.69
C GLY A 257 -20.96 12.01 -1.42
N GLN A 258 -21.37 11.94 -2.68
CA GLN A 258 -21.41 10.71 -3.48
C GLN A 258 -20.17 10.57 -4.40
N GLY A 259 -19.32 11.58 -4.44
CA GLY A 259 -18.22 11.70 -5.39
C GLY A 259 -18.67 12.28 -6.74
N ASN A 260 -17.74 12.92 -7.44
CA ASN A 260 -17.93 13.46 -8.78
C ASN A 260 -16.59 13.56 -9.52
N LEU A 261 -16.63 13.82 -10.83
CA LEU A 261 -15.44 13.97 -11.68
C LEU A 261 -14.42 14.97 -11.10
N TRP A 262 -14.88 16.14 -10.66
CA TRP A 262 -14.01 17.20 -10.17
C TRP A 262 -13.34 16.84 -8.85
N ARG A 263 -14.08 16.24 -7.90
CA ARG A 263 -13.49 15.70 -6.66
C ARG A 263 -12.41 14.68 -6.98
N GLY A 264 -12.68 13.79 -7.93
CA GLY A 264 -11.71 12.82 -8.43
C GLY A 264 -10.44 13.46 -8.97
N LEU A 265 -10.56 14.41 -9.90
CA LEU A 265 -9.42 15.11 -10.49
C LEU A 265 -8.63 15.94 -9.46
N PHE A 266 -9.30 16.68 -8.57
CA PHE A 266 -8.63 17.44 -7.53
C PHE A 266 -7.92 16.53 -6.51
N THR A 267 -8.51 15.38 -6.17
CA THR A 267 -7.85 14.39 -5.32
C THR A 267 -6.59 13.87 -6.00
N LEU A 268 -6.70 13.44 -7.26
CA LEU A 268 -5.58 12.90 -8.03
C LEU A 268 -4.44 13.92 -8.15
N ILE A 269 -4.73 15.14 -8.62
CA ILE A 269 -3.71 16.19 -8.80
C ILE A 269 -3.13 16.61 -7.45
N GLY A 270 -3.99 16.81 -6.44
CA GLY A 270 -3.57 17.26 -5.12
C GLY A 270 -2.66 16.27 -4.41
N THR A 271 -3.00 14.98 -4.40
CA THR A 271 -2.15 13.96 -3.80
C THR A 271 -0.88 13.70 -4.61
N PHE A 272 -0.93 13.88 -5.94
CA PHE A 272 0.24 13.81 -6.80
C PHE A 272 1.26 14.90 -6.47
N VAL A 273 0.82 16.16 -6.35
CA VAL A 273 1.67 17.30 -5.96
C VAL A 273 2.24 17.10 -4.56
N LEU A 274 1.41 16.75 -3.58
CA LEU A 274 1.87 16.51 -2.20
C LEU A 274 2.88 15.34 -2.13
N GLY A 275 2.63 14.29 -2.93
CA GLY A 275 3.52 13.14 -3.08
C GLY A 275 4.89 13.52 -3.63
N ILE A 276 4.94 14.30 -4.71
CA ILE A 276 6.21 14.83 -5.27
C ILE A 276 6.94 15.66 -4.22
N LEU A 277 6.25 16.60 -3.56
CA LEU A 277 6.88 17.46 -2.56
C LEU A 277 7.48 16.65 -1.40
N SER A 278 6.77 15.61 -0.94
CA SER A 278 7.25 14.75 0.15
C SER A 278 8.40 13.86 -0.31
N PHE A 279 8.32 13.31 -1.52
CA PHE A 279 9.40 12.53 -2.11
C PHE A 279 10.68 13.36 -2.22
N MET A 280 10.59 14.58 -2.75
CA MET A 280 11.74 15.50 -2.85
C MET A 280 12.26 15.92 -1.47
N ALA A 281 11.38 16.17 -0.50
CA ALA A 281 11.78 16.51 0.87
C ALA A 281 12.53 15.35 1.56
N LEU A 282 12.07 14.10 1.36
CA LEU A 282 12.73 12.91 1.90
C LEU A 282 14.10 12.70 1.25
N LEU A 283 14.20 12.86 -0.07
CA LEU A 283 15.49 12.81 -0.78
C LEU A 283 16.47 13.87 -0.27
N ALA A 284 16.01 15.11 -0.11
CA ALA A 284 16.81 16.19 0.45
C ALA A 284 17.26 15.88 1.88
N ALA A 285 16.38 15.31 2.72
CA ALA A 285 16.74 14.87 4.05
C ALA A 285 17.82 13.77 4.03
N MET A 286 17.70 12.78 3.15
CA MET A 286 18.72 11.73 3.01
C MET A 286 20.07 12.30 2.56
N ASN A 287 20.09 13.33 1.70
CA ASN A 287 21.32 13.97 1.27
C ASN A 287 22.07 14.68 2.42
N ILE A 288 21.36 15.10 3.46
CA ILE A 288 21.99 15.66 4.67
C ILE A 288 22.78 14.58 5.43
N PHE A 289 22.27 13.35 5.49
CA PHE A 289 22.88 12.27 6.27
C PHE A 289 23.90 11.44 5.49
N TRP A 290 23.70 11.26 4.20
CA TRP A 290 24.46 10.34 3.38
C TRP A 290 24.99 10.98 2.08
N LEU A 291 25.09 12.32 2.06
CA LEU A 291 25.57 13.09 0.90
C LEU A 291 24.76 12.83 -0.37
N GLU A 292 25.20 13.43 -1.48
CA GLU A 292 24.57 13.31 -2.79
C GLU A 292 24.77 11.90 -3.38
N PRO A 293 23.71 11.22 -3.85
CA PRO A 293 23.83 9.91 -4.47
C PRO A 293 24.42 10.01 -5.89
N PHE A 294 25.09 8.95 -6.35
CA PHE A 294 25.70 8.91 -7.67
C PHE A 294 25.47 7.56 -8.38
N GLU A 295 25.43 7.60 -9.71
CA GLU A 295 25.24 6.38 -10.51
C GLU A 295 26.38 5.37 -10.30
N GLY A 296 26.02 4.10 -10.09
CA GLY A 296 26.98 3.04 -9.76
C GLY A 296 27.40 2.99 -8.29
N GLY A 297 26.94 3.93 -7.45
CA GLY A 297 27.10 3.85 -6.00
C GLY A 297 26.49 2.57 -5.42
N GLN A 298 27.10 2.03 -4.36
CA GLN A 298 26.56 0.88 -3.64
C GLN A 298 25.77 1.33 -2.42
N TYR A 299 24.78 0.53 -2.02
CA TYR A 299 24.00 0.72 -0.78
C TYR A 299 23.37 2.11 -0.68
N THR A 300 23.69 2.87 0.38
CA THR A 300 23.16 4.20 0.60
C THR A 300 23.56 5.15 -0.52
N ASP A 301 24.66 4.96 -1.21
CA ASP A 301 25.12 5.94 -2.21
C ASP A 301 24.38 5.80 -3.56
N ALA A 302 23.59 4.73 -3.70
CA ALA A 302 22.86 4.42 -4.91
C ALA A 302 21.54 5.20 -5.03
N PRO A 303 21.26 5.88 -6.17
CA PRO A 303 20.01 6.59 -6.40
C PRO A 303 18.76 5.72 -6.23
N TYR A 304 18.80 4.48 -6.78
CA TYR A 304 17.66 3.56 -6.70
C TYR A 304 17.25 3.22 -5.27
N PHE A 305 18.23 3.09 -4.36
CA PHE A 305 17.97 2.84 -2.95
C PHE A 305 17.26 4.04 -2.32
N ARG A 306 17.75 5.27 -2.56
CA ARG A 306 17.16 6.49 -2.00
C ARG A 306 15.70 6.65 -2.40
N TYR A 307 15.38 6.36 -3.67
CA TYR A 307 14.01 6.43 -4.15
C TYR A 307 13.12 5.39 -3.47
N LEU A 308 13.55 4.13 -3.41
CA LEU A 308 12.78 3.09 -2.71
C LEU A 308 12.59 3.43 -1.23
N HIS A 309 13.64 3.90 -0.57
CA HIS A 309 13.64 4.24 0.84
C HIS A 309 12.70 5.41 1.17
N ALA A 310 12.55 6.37 0.25
CA ALA A 310 11.54 7.42 0.40
C ALA A 310 10.11 6.84 0.37
N GLY A 311 9.88 5.83 -0.49
CA GLY A 311 8.64 5.06 -0.51
C GLY A 311 8.40 4.25 0.77
N GLU A 312 9.45 3.65 1.33
CA GLU A 312 9.42 2.92 2.61
C GLU A 312 9.00 3.83 3.76
N ILE A 313 9.65 5.00 3.90
CA ILE A 313 9.31 6.00 4.92
C ILE A 313 7.86 6.45 4.77
N SER A 314 7.42 6.73 3.54
CA SER A 314 6.04 7.12 3.26
C SER A 314 5.04 6.03 3.64
N THR A 315 5.39 4.76 3.45
CA THR A 315 4.53 3.63 3.80
C THR A 315 4.46 3.41 5.32
N PHE A 316 5.55 3.66 6.07
CA PHE A 316 5.50 3.68 7.53
C PHE A 316 4.54 4.76 8.07
N VAL A 317 4.55 5.95 7.46
CA VAL A 317 3.60 7.03 7.80
C VAL A 317 2.16 6.62 7.45
N ALA A 318 1.95 5.97 6.31
CA ALA A 318 0.64 5.45 5.91
C ALA A 318 0.12 4.38 6.90
N LEU A 319 0.97 3.45 7.34
CA LEU A 319 0.64 2.48 8.39
C LEU A 319 0.24 3.18 9.69
N ALA A 320 1.04 4.15 10.12
CA ALA A 320 0.75 4.93 11.32
C ALA A 320 -0.57 5.71 11.21
N ALA A 321 -0.91 6.25 10.02
CA ALA A 321 -2.18 6.91 9.79
C ALA A 321 -3.37 5.96 10.01
N PHE A 322 -3.31 4.74 9.48
CA PHE A 322 -4.34 3.72 9.74
C PHE A 322 -4.41 3.34 11.22
N ILE A 323 -3.29 3.18 11.91
CA ILE A 323 -3.28 2.87 13.34
C ILE A 323 -3.92 4.00 14.17
N VAL A 324 -3.58 5.26 13.87
CA VAL A 324 -4.16 6.44 14.54
C VAL A 324 -5.68 6.47 14.36
N LYS A 325 -6.19 6.18 13.16
CA LYS A 325 -7.63 6.10 12.90
C LYS A 325 -8.27 4.89 13.59
N THR A 326 -7.77 3.69 13.31
CA THR A 326 -8.41 2.42 13.68
C THR A 326 -8.32 2.15 15.18
N TYR A 327 -7.16 2.34 15.80
CA TYR A 327 -6.95 1.97 17.21
C TYR A 327 -7.16 3.14 18.16
N PHE A 328 -6.81 4.35 17.74
CA PHE A 328 -6.87 5.52 18.61
C PHE A 328 -8.03 6.47 18.29
N GLY A 329 -8.88 6.13 17.31
CA GLY A 329 -10.05 6.94 16.96
C GLY A 329 -9.70 8.38 16.63
N ASN A 330 -8.60 8.55 15.89
CA ASN A 330 -8.08 9.82 15.41
C ASN A 330 -7.52 10.80 16.47
N LEU A 331 -7.15 10.35 17.68
CA LEU A 331 -6.43 11.02 18.81
C LEU A 331 -6.72 12.50 19.12
N VAL A 332 -6.67 13.38 18.12
CA VAL A 332 -6.95 14.80 18.20
C VAL A 332 -8.34 15.06 17.59
N ASN A 333 -9.25 15.55 18.42
CA ASN A 333 -10.58 16.01 18.01
C ASN A 333 -10.74 17.48 18.39
N GLY A 334 -11.13 18.30 17.42
CA GLY A 334 -11.32 19.75 17.60
C GLY A 334 -12.27 20.31 16.53
N PRO A 335 -12.83 21.52 16.74
CA PRO A 335 -13.85 22.08 15.86
C PRO A 335 -13.30 22.45 14.47
N ASN A 336 -12.03 22.86 14.37
CA ASN A 336 -11.39 23.23 13.12
C ASN A 336 -10.76 22.01 12.42
N ILE A 337 -11.28 21.65 11.25
CA ILE A 337 -10.80 20.53 10.43
C ILE A 337 -9.32 20.67 10.06
N TRP A 338 -8.84 21.87 9.73
CA TRP A 338 -7.46 22.08 9.30
C TRP A 338 -6.45 21.85 10.42
N VAL A 339 -6.77 22.34 11.62
CA VAL A 339 -5.92 22.17 12.80
C VAL A 339 -5.86 20.70 13.19
N ARG A 340 -7.00 20.00 13.25
CA ARG A 340 -6.99 18.56 13.58
C ARG A 340 -6.32 17.71 12.50
N ALA A 341 -6.52 18.04 11.22
CA ALA A 341 -5.87 17.36 10.10
C ALA A 341 -4.34 17.49 10.19
N ALA A 342 -3.82 18.71 10.44
CA ALA A 342 -2.40 18.96 10.62
C ALA A 342 -1.84 18.16 11.81
N LEU A 343 -2.47 18.24 12.98
CA LEU A 343 -2.01 17.54 14.18
C LEU A 343 -2.06 16.01 14.03
N ARG A 344 -3.10 15.46 13.39
CA ARG A 344 -3.18 14.02 13.10
C ARG A 344 -2.09 13.57 12.11
N THR A 345 -1.77 14.41 11.13
CA THR A 345 -0.68 14.15 10.17
C THR A 345 0.68 14.12 10.87
N VAL A 346 0.92 15.08 11.77
CA VAL A 346 2.12 15.10 12.61
C VAL A 346 2.18 13.85 13.51
N ALA A 347 1.06 13.46 14.13
CA ALA A 347 1.00 12.23 14.92
C ALA A 347 1.31 10.97 14.08
N ALA A 348 0.80 10.89 12.85
CA ALA A 348 1.12 9.80 11.93
C ALA A 348 2.59 9.83 11.48
N ALA A 349 3.18 11.01 11.26
CA ALA A 349 4.61 11.14 10.95
C ALA A 349 5.50 10.70 12.12
N ILE A 350 5.14 11.07 13.35
CA ILE A 350 5.82 10.59 14.58
C ILE A 350 5.69 9.07 14.69
N GLY A 351 4.47 8.53 14.52
CA GLY A 351 4.23 7.09 14.54
C GLY A 351 5.04 6.34 13.47
N GLY A 352 5.07 6.86 12.25
CA GLY A 352 5.88 6.32 11.15
C GLY A 352 7.37 6.34 11.47
N THR A 353 7.85 7.39 12.12
CA THR A 353 9.24 7.48 12.60
C THR A 353 9.53 6.43 13.67
N LEU A 354 8.62 6.19 14.62
CA LEU A 354 8.78 5.12 15.61
C LEU A 354 8.83 3.74 14.97
N PHE A 355 8.00 3.50 13.95
CA PHE A 355 8.02 2.27 13.16
C PHE A 355 9.33 2.10 12.39
N TYR A 356 9.83 3.17 11.77
CA TYR A 356 11.12 3.20 11.11
C TYR A 356 12.26 2.84 12.08
N LEU A 357 12.31 3.52 13.23
CA LEU A 357 13.33 3.27 14.26
C LEU A 357 13.25 1.85 14.81
N PHE A 358 12.04 1.34 15.04
CA PHE A 358 11.83 -0.06 15.41
C PHE A 358 12.36 -1.00 14.32
N TYR A 359 12.02 -0.78 13.05
CA TYR A 359 12.44 -1.64 11.95
C TYR A 359 13.96 -1.72 11.82
N TYR A 360 14.69 -0.64 12.08
CA TYR A 360 16.16 -0.65 12.04
C TYR A 360 16.84 -0.93 13.39
N SER A 361 16.07 -1.26 14.45
CA SER A 361 16.61 -1.60 15.76
C SER A 361 17.12 -3.05 15.84
N SER A 362 17.97 -3.33 16.84
CA SER A 362 18.40 -4.70 17.15
C SER A 362 17.25 -5.63 17.55
N LEU A 363 16.19 -5.08 18.14
CA LEU A 363 15.00 -5.85 18.52
C LEU A 363 14.27 -6.40 17.31
N SER A 364 14.06 -5.60 16.26
CA SER A 364 13.42 -6.09 15.03
C SER A 364 14.33 -7.06 14.28
N THR A 365 15.65 -6.85 14.29
CA THR A 365 16.62 -7.81 13.73
C THR A 365 16.42 -9.19 14.35
N PHE A 366 16.31 -9.26 15.68
CA PHE A 366 16.03 -10.50 16.38
C PHE A 366 14.63 -11.08 16.04
N LEU A 367 13.58 -10.24 16.08
CA LEU A 367 12.20 -10.70 15.86
C LEU A 367 11.91 -11.13 14.42
N LEU A 368 12.54 -10.47 13.44
CA LEU A 368 12.27 -10.68 12.03
C LEU A 368 13.30 -11.61 11.36
N GLY A 369 14.41 -11.90 12.04
CA GLY A 369 15.49 -12.73 11.51
C GLY A 369 16.25 -12.10 10.35
N LYS A 370 16.23 -10.76 10.25
CA LYS A 370 16.82 -9.99 9.16
C LYS A 370 18.28 -9.63 9.43
N VAL A 371 19.02 -9.29 8.38
CA VAL A 371 20.39 -8.80 8.49
C VAL A 371 20.39 -7.36 9.03
N PRO A 372 21.25 -7.02 10.02
CA PRO A 372 21.38 -5.64 10.49
C PRO A 372 21.87 -4.68 9.40
N GLY A 373 21.38 -3.44 9.42
CA GLY A 373 21.88 -2.36 8.58
C GLY A 373 20.79 -1.67 7.77
N ILE A 374 21.16 -0.53 7.18
CA ILE A 374 20.36 0.22 6.21
C ILE A 374 20.87 -0.14 4.81
N ALA A 375 19.98 -0.10 3.81
CA ALA A 375 20.29 -0.39 2.41
C ALA A 375 20.70 -1.84 2.11
N GLN A 376 20.28 -2.80 2.92
CA GLN A 376 20.50 -4.22 2.65
C GLN A 376 19.64 -4.68 1.45
N PRO A 377 20.24 -5.16 0.34
CA PRO A 377 19.47 -5.53 -0.87
C PRO A 377 18.48 -6.67 -0.65
N GLU A 378 18.76 -7.53 0.33
CA GLU A 378 17.93 -8.67 0.69
C GLU A 378 16.87 -8.34 1.76
N ASP A 379 16.74 -7.08 2.16
CA ASP A 379 15.82 -6.65 3.21
C ASP A 379 15.00 -5.43 2.77
N THR A 380 13.69 -5.61 2.68
CA THR A 380 12.73 -4.61 2.24
C THR A 380 11.68 -4.36 3.34
N PRO A 381 11.80 -3.23 4.07
CA PRO A 381 10.83 -2.86 5.11
C PRO A 381 9.38 -2.82 4.65
N LEU A 382 9.13 -2.62 3.34
CA LEU A 382 7.80 -2.66 2.76
C LEU A 382 7.07 -3.98 3.05
N VAL A 383 7.76 -5.12 3.05
CA VAL A 383 7.12 -6.42 3.26
C VAL A 383 6.56 -6.50 4.68
N TRP A 384 7.37 -6.17 5.68
CA TRP A 384 6.88 -6.14 7.06
C TRP A 384 5.75 -5.10 7.24
N THR A 385 5.92 -3.91 6.67
CA THR A 385 4.96 -2.81 6.79
C THR A 385 3.61 -3.17 6.15
N LEU A 386 3.61 -3.84 4.99
CA LEU A 386 2.39 -4.27 4.32
C LEU A 386 1.71 -5.46 5.02
N LEU A 387 2.47 -6.37 5.62
CA LEU A 387 1.88 -7.40 6.48
C LEU A 387 1.14 -6.75 7.65
N PHE A 388 1.79 -5.79 8.32
CA PHE A 388 1.18 -5.04 9.41
C PHE A 388 -0.07 -4.30 8.93
N LEU A 389 0.05 -3.57 7.83
CA LEU A 389 -1.05 -2.84 7.23
C LEU A 389 -2.22 -3.76 6.90
N SER A 390 -1.95 -4.96 6.37
CA SER A 390 -2.99 -5.95 6.05
C SER A 390 -3.79 -6.36 7.29
N VAL A 391 -3.12 -6.59 8.42
CA VAL A 391 -3.76 -6.91 9.70
C VAL A 391 -4.65 -5.75 10.18
N VAL A 392 -4.13 -4.52 10.12
CA VAL A 392 -4.89 -3.32 10.50
C VAL A 392 -6.10 -3.10 9.60
N LEU A 393 -5.95 -3.28 8.29
CA LEU A 393 -7.04 -3.15 7.31
C LEU A 393 -8.11 -4.23 7.48
N ILE A 394 -7.72 -5.49 7.69
CA ILE A 394 -8.66 -6.57 7.98
C ILE A 394 -9.44 -6.27 9.27
N GLN A 395 -8.75 -5.85 10.32
CA GLN A 395 -9.40 -5.48 11.56
C GLN A 395 -10.40 -4.33 11.36
N ALA A 396 -10.01 -3.30 10.61
CA ALA A 396 -10.85 -2.13 10.34
C ALA A 396 -12.06 -2.46 9.44
N ASP A 397 -11.81 -3.04 8.26
CA ASP A 397 -12.78 -3.14 7.18
C ASP A 397 -13.57 -4.46 7.20
N PHE A 398 -12.98 -5.56 7.68
CA PHE A 398 -13.64 -6.87 7.69
C PHE A 398 -14.26 -7.18 9.05
N PHE A 399 -13.58 -6.84 10.15
CA PHE A 399 -13.99 -7.16 11.51
C PHE A 399 -14.60 -5.99 12.29
N ALA A 400 -14.74 -4.82 11.67
CA ALA A 400 -15.31 -3.61 12.29
C ALA A 400 -14.68 -3.26 13.66
N GLY A 401 -13.37 -3.49 13.81
CA GLY A 401 -12.61 -3.22 15.02
C GLY A 401 -12.59 -4.35 16.06
N TRP A 402 -13.24 -5.50 15.84
CA TRP A 402 -13.14 -6.68 16.71
C TRP A 402 -11.67 -7.16 16.81
N PRO A 403 -11.18 -7.67 17.97
CA PRO A 403 -11.90 -8.09 19.19
C PRO A 403 -12.34 -6.98 20.13
N LEU A 404 -11.67 -5.83 20.13
CA LEU A 404 -12.00 -4.72 21.02
C LEU A 404 -12.74 -3.62 20.25
N VAL A 405 -13.98 -3.92 19.87
CA VAL A 405 -14.88 -2.96 19.22
C VAL A 405 -15.08 -1.77 20.16
N ARG A 406 -14.74 -0.57 19.67
CA ARG A 406 -15.06 0.66 20.39
C ARG A 406 -16.58 0.82 20.37
N LYS A 407 -17.24 0.61 21.52
CA LYS A 407 -18.62 1.06 21.68
C LYS A 407 -18.61 2.58 21.62
N GLU A 408 -19.19 3.16 20.56
CA GLU A 408 -19.67 4.53 20.62
C GLU A 408 -20.79 4.50 21.68
N LYS A 409 -20.48 5.03 22.87
CA LYS A 409 -21.52 5.36 23.84
C LYS A 409 -22.17 6.65 23.38
#